data_AF-A0A246RXU1-F1
#
_entry.id   AF-A0A246RXU1-F1
#
_cell.length_a   1.000
_cell.length_b   1.000
_cell.length_c   1.000
_cell.angle_alpha   90.00
_cell.angle_beta   90.00
_cell.angle_gamma   90.00
#
_symmetry.space_group_name_H-M   'P 1'
#
loop_
_entity.id
_entity.type
_entity.pdbx_description
1 polymer ?
#
loop_
_entity_poly.entity_id
_entity_poly.type
_entity_poly.pdbx_seq_one_letter_code
_entity_poly.pdbx_strand_id
1 'polypeptide(L)'
;MIRVGFRWLERGLCRHPEIATLSGGSLCAVDFPAMVGVIDHPTRGILLFDTGYDPAFIDATETFPERFYRWITPVNIDAQQAWSAWLATHGIEDSAIVGTIISHFHGDHVAGMTHLAQRPVYCARAGLSELRRPGRFGRVRQGLLPALVPQAADANARFFEDAPSMALPSGFAPFSEGRDILGDGSLIAVELPGHCVGHWGLALRTTDDRQVLLAADAVWLGKSITQRRPPPRLTTALLGDTRRYRATLNLLSEAACCNGDLVILPSHCAASAKRFSGHDAN
;
A
#
# COMPACT_ATOMS: atom_id res chain seq x y z
N MET A 1 16.37 -9.56 11.90
CA MET A 1 15.53 -8.37 11.72
C MET A 1 15.26 -7.74 13.07
N ILE A 2 15.50 -6.43 13.18
CA ILE A 2 15.02 -5.63 14.33
C ILE A 2 13.48 -5.69 14.33
N ARG A 3 12.89 -5.70 15.53
CA ARG A 3 11.43 -5.74 15.70
C ARG A 3 10.88 -4.33 15.81
N VAL A 4 9.74 -4.10 15.19
CA VAL A 4 9.06 -2.80 15.15
C VAL A 4 7.65 -2.90 15.74
N GLY A 5 7.17 -1.84 16.39
CA GLY A 5 5.76 -1.71 16.68
C GLY A 5 5.00 -1.54 15.36
N PHE A 6 3.81 -2.14 15.24
CA PHE A 6 3.07 -2.06 13.98
C PHE A 6 1.56 -2.03 14.22
N ARG A 7 0.88 -1.11 13.53
CA ARG A 7 -0.58 -1.01 13.49
C ARG A 7 -1.04 -0.88 12.04
N TRP A 8 -2.11 -1.60 11.68
CA TRP A 8 -2.71 -1.58 10.34
C TRP A 8 -4.07 -0.89 10.41
N LEU A 9 -4.11 0.38 10.02
CA LEU A 9 -5.21 1.30 10.32
C LEU A 9 -5.91 1.75 9.04
N GLU A 10 -7.23 1.88 9.10
CA GLU A 10 -8.00 2.40 7.98
C GLU A 10 -7.88 3.92 7.90
N ARG A 11 -7.76 4.45 6.68
CA ARG A 11 -7.86 5.88 6.41
C ARG A 11 -8.68 6.14 5.14
N GLY A 12 -9.99 6.12 5.33
CA GLY A 12 -11.00 6.28 4.27
C GLY A 12 -11.21 5.02 3.45
N LEU A 13 -12.21 5.05 2.59
CA LEU A 13 -12.59 3.91 1.76
C LEU A 13 -13.15 4.35 0.41
N CYS A 14 -13.11 3.44 -0.56
CA CYS A 14 -13.92 3.55 -1.76
C CYS A 14 -14.94 2.42 -1.86
N ARG A 15 -15.96 2.63 -2.69
CA ARG A 15 -17.01 1.63 -2.94
C ARG A 15 -16.99 1.23 -4.40
N HIS A 16 -16.93 -0.07 -4.65
CA HIS A 16 -16.94 -0.60 -6.02
C HIS A 16 -17.68 -1.95 -6.05
N PRO A 17 -18.30 -2.35 -7.18
CA PRO A 17 -18.71 -3.73 -7.38
C PRO A 17 -17.60 -4.73 -7.07
N GLU A 18 -17.90 -5.72 -6.23
CA GLU A 18 -16.94 -6.76 -5.80
C GLU A 18 -16.30 -7.51 -6.97
N ILE A 19 -17.07 -7.72 -8.05
CA ILE A 19 -16.58 -8.37 -9.27
C ILE A 19 -15.33 -7.71 -9.86
N ALA A 20 -15.10 -6.42 -9.61
CA ALA A 20 -13.96 -5.70 -10.18
C ALA A 20 -12.63 -6.10 -9.52
N THR A 21 -12.65 -6.57 -8.28
CA THR A 21 -11.46 -6.95 -7.50
C THR A 21 -11.37 -8.47 -7.29
N LEU A 22 -12.44 -9.22 -7.55
CA LEU A 22 -12.49 -10.67 -7.41
C LEU A 22 -13.25 -11.34 -8.55
N SER A 23 -12.61 -12.23 -9.30
CA SER A 23 -13.28 -13.02 -10.34
C SER A 23 -14.43 -13.85 -9.77
N GLY A 24 -15.62 -13.72 -10.35
CA GLY A 24 -16.86 -14.32 -9.84
C GLY A 24 -17.40 -13.66 -8.58
N GLY A 25 -16.96 -12.44 -8.26
CA GLY A 25 -17.56 -11.60 -7.22
C GLY A 25 -18.95 -11.07 -7.63
N SER A 26 -19.67 -10.53 -6.65
CA SER A 26 -21.00 -9.95 -6.87
C SER A 26 -20.96 -8.61 -7.62
N LEU A 27 -22.09 -8.22 -8.22
CA LEU A 27 -22.28 -6.87 -8.77
C LEU A 27 -22.60 -5.83 -7.69
N CYS A 28 -22.78 -6.26 -6.44
CA CYS A 28 -23.07 -5.37 -5.31
C CYS A 28 -21.86 -4.50 -5.00
N ALA A 29 -22.10 -3.23 -4.71
CA ALA A 29 -21.08 -2.34 -4.20
C ALA A 29 -20.65 -2.79 -2.79
N VAL A 30 -19.35 -3.00 -2.61
CA VAL A 30 -18.72 -3.32 -1.34
C VAL A 30 -17.66 -2.28 -1.01
N ASP A 31 -17.34 -2.15 0.27
CA ASP A 31 -16.39 -1.19 0.77
C ASP A 31 -14.96 -1.75 0.68
N PHE A 32 -14.06 -0.93 0.16
CA PHE A 32 -12.63 -1.18 0.04
C PHE A 32 -11.90 -0.11 0.86
N PRO A 33 -11.57 -0.38 2.14
CA PRO A 33 -10.82 0.57 2.96
C PRO A 33 -9.43 0.80 2.36
N ALA A 34 -8.87 1.99 2.51
CA ALA A 34 -7.46 2.24 2.21
C ALA A 34 -6.67 2.06 3.52
N MET A 35 -5.86 1.02 3.59
CA MET A 35 -5.10 0.70 4.81
C MET A 35 -3.75 1.42 4.83
N VAL A 36 -3.38 1.92 6.01
CA VAL A 36 -2.12 2.62 6.31
C VAL A 36 -1.39 1.86 7.42
N GLY A 37 -0.11 1.56 7.18
CA GLY A 37 0.75 0.94 8.18
C GLY A 37 1.45 1.99 9.03
N VAL A 38 1.25 1.95 10.34
CA VAL A 38 1.99 2.78 11.30
C VAL A 38 3.08 1.93 11.92
N ILE A 39 4.32 2.20 11.54
CA ILE A 39 5.49 1.43 11.95
C ILE A 39 6.25 2.25 12.98
N ASP A 40 6.26 1.80 14.23
CA ASP A 40 7.00 2.42 15.32
C ASP A 40 8.39 1.77 15.42
N HIS A 41 9.40 2.46 14.88
CA HIS A 41 10.76 1.95 14.85
C HIS A 41 11.52 2.41 16.12
N PRO A 42 12.14 1.48 16.88
CA PRO A 42 12.63 1.73 18.24
C PRO A 42 13.68 2.86 18.36
N THR A 43 14.40 3.15 17.28
CA THR A 43 15.46 4.18 17.26
C THR A 43 15.28 5.25 16.18
N ARG A 44 14.25 5.15 15.32
CA ARG A 44 14.09 6.05 14.17
C ARG A 44 12.85 6.93 14.27
N GLY A 45 11.84 6.55 15.06
CA GLY A 45 10.53 7.19 15.08
C GLY A 45 9.53 6.45 14.19
N ILE A 46 8.43 7.13 13.84
CA ILE A 46 7.31 6.52 13.11
C ILE A 46 7.55 6.62 11.60
N LEU A 47 7.44 5.50 10.90
CA LEU A 47 7.30 5.46 9.45
C LEU A 47 5.88 5.05 9.08
N LEU A 48 5.33 5.70 8.05
CA LEU A 48 4.04 5.31 7.49
C LEU A 48 4.22 4.49 6.22
N PHE A 49 3.55 3.35 6.11
CA PHE A 49 3.42 2.59 4.87
C PHE A 49 2.10 2.98 4.18
N ASP A 50 2.23 3.63 3.03
CA ASP A 50 1.18 4.37 2.33
C ASP A 50 0.52 5.46 3.20
N THR A 51 -0.45 6.17 2.62
CA THR A 51 -1.09 7.32 3.27
C THR A 51 -2.61 7.32 3.20
N GLY A 52 -3.23 6.32 2.57
CA GLY A 52 -4.68 6.20 2.47
C GLY A 52 -5.33 7.37 1.70
N TYR A 53 -6.64 7.52 1.87
CA TYR A 53 -7.37 8.68 1.37
C TYR A 53 -7.22 9.90 2.28
N ASP A 54 -7.30 11.08 1.66
CA ASP A 54 -7.21 12.39 2.29
C ASP A 54 -8.16 13.36 1.56
N PRO A 55 -8.69 14.41 2.21
CA PRO A 55 -9.43 15.48 1.52
C PRO A 55 -8.73 16.01 0.25
N ALA A 56 -7.40 16.02 0.20
CA ALA A 56 -6.63 16.37 -0.99
C ALA A 56 -6.97 15.51 -2.23
N PHE A 57 -7.46 14.28 -2.07
CA PHE A 57 -7.98 13.45 -3.17
C PHE A 57 -9.21 14.08 -3.82
N ILE A 58 -10.10 14.69 -3.02
CA ILE A 58 -11.27 15.41 -3.52
C ILE A 58 -10.82 16.60 -4.37
N ASP A 59 -9.87 17.39 -3.85
CA ASP A 59 -9.31 18.57 -4.52
C ASP A 59 -8.60 18.17 -5.83
N ALA A 60 -7.77 17.12 -5.78
CA ALA A 60 -7.04 16.61 -6.94
C ALA A 60 -7.94 16.03 -8.04
N THR A 61 -9.20 15.74 -7.74
CA THR A 61 -10.19 15.17 -8.66
C THR A 61 -11.36 16.11 -8.97
N GLU A 62 -11.25 17.41 -8.68
CA GLU A 62 -12.30 18.38 -9.00
C GLU A 62 -12.48 18.57 -10.52
N THR A 63 -11.38 18.60 -11.26
CA THR A 63 -11.37 18.94 -12.69
C THR A 63 -11.28 17.70 -13.58
N PHE A 64 -11.71 17.85 -14.83
CA PHE A 64 -11.56 16.82 -15.85
C PHE A 64 -10.13 16.82 -16.43
N PRO A 65 -9.48 15.65 -16.64
CA PRO A 65 -10.04 14.29 -16.58
C PRO A 65 -10.03 13.58 -15.21
N GLU A 66 -9.35 14.11 -14.20
CA GLU A 66 -9.14 13.45 -12.89
C GLU A 66 -10.46 13.13 -12.18
N ARG A 67 -11.50 13.94 -12.38
CA ARG A 67 -12.86 13.70 -11.91
C ARG A 67 -13.45 12.34 -12.34
N PHE A 68 -13.02 11.80 -13.49
CA PHE A 68 -13.42 10.46 -13.93
C PHE A 68 -13.00 9.38 -12.93
N TYR A 69 -11.81 9.50 -12.34
CA TYR A 69 -11.33 8.56 -11.33
C TYR A 69 -12.30 8.51 -10.14
N ARG A 70 -12.66 9.66 -9.58
CA ARG A 70 -13.61 9.75 -8.46
C ARG A 70 -15.00 9.18 -8.80
N TRP A 71 -15.45 9.25 -10.05
CA TRP A 71 -16.73 8.68 -10.46
C TRP A 71 -16.72 7.15 -10.55
N ILE A 72 -15.62 6.56 -11.03
CA ILE A 72 -15.50 5.10 -11.13
C ILE A 72 -15.15 4.45 -9.78
N THR A 73 -14.51 5.19 -8.88
CA THR A 73 -14.24 4.76 -7.50
C THR A 73 -14.83 5.77 -6.51
N PRO A 74 -16.16 5.77 -6.28
CA PRO A 74 -16.78 6.63 -5.28
C PRO A 74 -16.10 6.48 -3.92
N VAL A 75 -15.51 7.57 -3.42
CA VAL A 75 -14.79 7.60 -2.15
C VAL A 75 -15.68 8.14 -1.02
N ASN A 76 -15.49 7.60 0.18
CA ASN A 76 -16.02 8.16 1.41
C ASN A 76 -14.85 8.70 2.24
N ILE A 77 -14.79 10.03 2.34
CA ILE A 77 -13.79 10.77 3.10
C ILE A 77 -14.56 11.78 3.96
N ASP A 78 -14.67 11.48 5.24
CA ASP A 78 -15.28 12.33 6.25
C ASP A 78 -14.24 13.15 7.02
N ALA A 79 -14.70 13.98 7.95
CA ALA A 79 -13.86 14.86 8.74
C ALA A 79 -12.84 14.11 9.62
N GLN A 80 -13.09 12.85 9.98
CA GLN A 80 -12.16 12.01 10.75
C GLN A 80 -10.97 11.53 9.90
N GLN A 81 -11.10 11.51 8.56
CA GLN A 81 -9.98 11.20 7.67
C GLN A 81 -9.06 12.38 7.38
N ALA A 82 -9.45 13.61 7.75
CA ALA A 82 -8.55 14.75 7.72
C ALA A 82 -7.29 14.44 8.53
N TRP A 83 -6.11 14.78 8.00
CA TRP A 83 -4.80 14.38 8.53
C TRP A 83 -4.69 14.51 10.05
N SER A 84 -4.93 15.70 10.59
CA SER A 84 -4.83 15.96 12.04
C SER A 84 -5.83 15.17 12.87
N ALA A 85 -7.07 15.01 12.39
CA ALA A 85 -8.11 14.26 13.08
C ALA A 85 -7.80 12.76 13.10
N TRP A 86 -7.31 12.23 11.98
CA TRP A 86 -6.90 10.83 11.87
C TRP A 86 -5.71 10.52 12.79
N LEU A 87 -4.69 11.38 12.79
CA LEU A 87 -3.54 11.25 13.70
C LEU A 87 -3.98 11.28 15.18
N ALA A 88 -4.81 12.26 15.56
CA ALA A 88 -5.31 12.39 16.93
C ALA A 88 -6.14 11.17 17.39
N THR A 89 -7.03 10.68 16.52
CA THR A 89 -7.87 9.49 16.80
C THR A 89 -7.02 8.24 17.09
N HIS A 90 -5.85 8.15 16.48
CA HIS A 90 -4.95 7.01 16.64
C HIS A 90 -3.77 7.29 17.59
N GLY A 91 -3.77 8.44 18.29
CA GLY A 91 -2.70 8.81 19.21
C GLY A 91 -1.32 8.88 18.55
N ILE A 92 -1.25 9.42 17.32
CA ILE A 92 -0.01 9.60 16.58
C ILE A 92 0.36 11.08 16.60
N GLU A 93 1.56 11.39 17.06
CA GLU A 93 2.09 12.75 16.98
C GLU A 93 2.71 12.99 15.59
N ASP A 94 2.31 14.06 14.90
CA ASP A 94 2.84 14.38 13.56
C ASP A 94 4.37 14.58 13.57
N SER A 95 4.91 15.12 14.67
CA SER A 95 6.35 15.30 14.88
C SER A 95 7.12 13.99 15.06
N ALA A 96 6.45 12.91 15.45
CA ALA A 96 7.07 11.59 15.58
C ALA A 96 7.21 10.89 14.22
N ILE A 97 6.48 11.34 13.19
CA ILE A 97 6.56 10.77 11.83
C ILE A 97 7.83 11.28 11.15
N VAL A 98 8.74 10.35 10.88
CA VAL A 98 10.05 10.66 10.29
C VAL A 98 10.15 10.34 8.81
N GLY A 99 9.18 9.64 8.23
CA GLY A 99 9.21 9.29 6.81
C GLY A 99 8.00 8.48 6.36
N THR A 100 7.92 8.28 5.05
CA THR A 100 6.84 7.53 4.40
C THR A 100 7.43 6.49 3.47
N ILE A 101 6.80 5.33 3.38
CA ILE A 101 7.13 4.22 2.50
C ILE A 101 5.93 4.07 1.57
N ILE A 102 6.12 4.23 0.27
CA ILE A 102 5.06 4.19 -0.72
C ILE A 102 5.15 2.88 -1.50
N SER A 103 4.12 2.05 -1.38
CA SER A 103 3.99 0.80 -2.12
C SER A 103 3.91 1.04 -3.62
N HIS A 104 3.11 2.06 -3.99
CA HIS A 104 2.96 2.58 -5.35
C HIS A 104 2.17 3.91 -5.35
N PHE A 105 2.04 4.54 -6.52
CA PHE A 105 1.57 5.92 -6.66
C PHE A 105 0.10 6.09 -7.08
N HIS A 106 -0.76 5.09 -6.85
CA HIS A 106 -2.20 5.29 -7.03
C HIS A 106 -2.76 6.23 -5.96
N GLY A 107 -3.80 6.99 -6.33
CA GLY A 107 -4.29 8.11 -5.53
C GLY A 107 -4.64 7.78 -4.08
N ASP A 108 -5.17 6.59 -3.82
CA ASP A 108 -5.56 6.08 -2.50
C ASP A 108 -4.39 5.60 -1.63
N HIS A 109 -3.18 5.51 -2.18
CA HIS A 109 -1.96 5.23 -1.44
C HIS A 109 -1.16 6.49 -1.13
N VAL A 110 -1.39 7.57 -1.88
CA VAL A 110 -0.58 8.79 -1.82
C VAL A 110 -1.36 10.06 -1.48
N ALA A 111 -2.66 10.00 -1.18
CA ALA A 111 -3.45 11.21 -0.98
C ALA A 111 -2.96 12.05 0.22
N GLY A 112 -2.38 11.43 1.25
CA GLY A 112 -1.80 12.14 2.40
C GLY A 112 -0.40 12.69 2.17
N MET A 113 0.21 12.51 0.98
CA MET A 113 1.60 12.91 0.73
C MET A 113 1.83 14.42 0.79
N THR A 114 0.80 15.24 0.66
CA THR A 114 0.87 16.70 0.87
C THR A 114 1.41 17.07 2.26
N HIS A 115 1.15 16.25 3.27
CA HIS A 115 1.63 16.45 4.65
C HIS A 115 3.05 15.93 4.87
N LEU A 116 3.51 15.00 4.05
CA LEU A 116 4.72 14.21 4.30
C LEU A 116 5.85 14.47 3.29
N ALA A 117 5.60 15.20 2.20
CA ALA A 117 6.54 15.38 1.10
C ALA A 117 7.89 16.04 1.47
N GLN A 118 7.98 16.70 2.63
CA GLN A 118 9.22 17.29 3.15
C GLN A 118 10.07 16.30 3.97
N ARG A 119 9.53 15.12 4.27
CA ARG A 119 10.21 14.03 4.99
C ARG A 119 10.73 13.00 3.98
N PRO A 120 11.69 12.13 4.36
CA PRO A 120 12.10 10.99 3.53
C PRO A 120 10.93 10.19 2.96
N VAL A 121 10.98 9.94 1.64
CA VAL A 121 9.96 9.17 0.90
C VAL A 121 10.62 7.94 0.29
N TYR A 122 10.46 6.79 0.92
CA TYR A 122 10.94 5.52 0.40
C TYR A 122 9.98 4.98 -0.66
N CYS A 123 10.44 4.80 -1.89
CA CYS A 123 9.57 4.39 -3.00
C CYS A 123 10.35 3.76 -4.15
N ALA A 124 9.63 3.18 -5.12
CA ALA A 124 10.24 2.68 -6.35
C ALA A 124 10.52 3.83 -7.32
N ARG A 125 11.72 3.85 -7.92
CA ARG A 125 12.10 4.85 -8.93
C ARG A 125 11.17 4.81 -10.14
N ALA A 126 10.82 3.61 -10.58
CA ALA A 126 9.93 3.42 -11.73
C ALA A 126 8.52 3.98 -11.46
N GLY A 127 8.00 3.82 -10.24
CA GLY A 127 6.68 4.34 -9.86
C GLY A 127 6.66 5.87 -9.85
N LEU A 128 7.67 6.50 -9.24
CA LEU A 128 7.76 7.97 -9.21
C LEU A 128 7.95 8.54 -10.62
N SER A 129 8.76 7.89 -11.46
CA SER A 129 8.96 8.31 -12.85
C SER A 129 7.65 8.24 -13.66
N GLU A 130 6.87 7.17 -13.50
CA GLU A 130 5.59 7.00 -14.19
C GLU A 130 4.57 8.07 -13.75
N LEU A 131 4.54 8.42 -12.45
CA LEU A 131 3.71 9.51 -11.93
C LEU A 131 4.04 10.85 -12.62
N ARG A 132 5.31 11.11 -12.92
CA ARG A 132 5.78 12.35 -13.53
C ARG A 132 5.70 12.37 -15.06
N ARG A 133 5.26 11.30 -15.72
CA ARG A 133 5.16 11.28 -17.19
C ARG A 133 4.18 12.35 -17.70
N PRO A 134 4.37 12.90 -18.92
CA PRO A 134 3.42 13.85 -19.50
C PRO A 134 2.06 13.22 -19.85
N GLY A 135 1.01 14.05 -19.92
CA GLY A 135 -0.33 13.63 -20.35
C GLY A 135 -1.28 13.24 -19.21
N ARG A 136 -2.27 14.10 -18.94
CA ARG A 136 -3.26 13.92 -17.86
C ARG A 136 -4.11 12.67 -18.03
N PHE A 137 -4.70 12.46 -19.20
CA PHE A 137 -5.58 11.31 -19.47
C PHE A 137 -4.87 9.97 -19.28
N GLY A 138 -3.63 9.86 -19.76
CA GLY A 138 -2.85 8.64 -19.62
C GLY A 138 -2.57 8.30 -18.15
N ARG A 139 -2.27 9.31 -17.32
CA ARG A 139 -2.05 9.13 -15.88
C ARG A 139 -3.34 8.77 -15.14
N VAL A 140 -4.43 9.50 -15.39
CA VAL A 140 -5.73 9.23 -14.75
C VAL A 140 -6.23 7.82 -15.07
N ARG A 141 -6.05 7.35 -16.31
CA ARG A 141 -6.38 5.98 -16.70
C ARG A 141 -5.62 4.93 -15.88
N GLN A 142 -4.41 5.25 -15.42
CA GLN A 142 -3.58 4.41 -14.55
C GLN A 142 -3.74 4.76 -13.06
N GLY A 143 -4.78 5.51 -12.67
CA GLY A 143 -5.00 5.89 -11.26
C GLY A 143 -3.97 6.87 -10.67
N LEU A 144 -3.18 7.54 -11.52
CA LEU A 144 -2.09 8.43 -11.09
C LEU A 144 -2.56 9.89 -11.04
N LEU A 145 -2.38 10.52 -9.88
CA LEU A 145 -2.75 11.91 -9.61
C LEU A 145 -1.54 12.70 -9.10
N PRO A 146 -0.72 13.31 -9.98
CA PRO A 146 0.51 13.99 -9.58
C PRO A 146 0.31 15.13 -8.57
N ALA A 147 -0.88 15.74 -8.55
CA ALA A 147 -1.25 16.78 -7.61
C ALA A 147 -1.22 16.32 -6.14
N LEU A 148 -1.38 15.01 -5.89
CA LEU A 148 -1.32 14.43 -4.54
C LEU A 148 0.10 14.30 -4.01
N VAL A 149 1.10 14.31 -4.90
CA VAL A 149 2.51 14.12 -4.54
C VAL A 149 3.27 15.39 -4.90
N PRO A 150 3.47 16.33 -3.95
CA PRO A 150 4.22 17.55 -4.18
C PRO A 150 5.62 17.28 -4.74
N GLN A 151 6.16 18.22 -5.53
CA GLN A 151 7.50 18.11 -6.12
C GLN A 151 8.62 17.95 -5.08
N ALA A 152 8.40 18.42 -3.84
CA ALA A 152 9.32 18.21 -2.73
C ALA A 152 9.56 16.73 -2.42
N ALA A 153 8.60 15.85 -2.69
CA ALA A 153 8.77 14.41 -2.52
C ALA A 153 9.88 13.85 -3.41
N ASP A 154 10.07 14.42 -4.61
CA ASP A 154 11.12 14.00 -5.55
C ASP A 154 12.52 14.27 -4.97
N ALA A 155 12.69 15.41 -4.30
CA ALA A 155 13.95 15.78 -3.64
C ALA A 155 14.23 14.93 -2.38
N ASN A 156 13.17 14.45 -1.73
CA ASN A 156 13.24 13.61 -0.53
C ASN A 156 13.13 12.11 -0.83
N ALA A 157 13.10 11.71 -2.11
CA ALA A 157 12.96 10.34 -2.51
C ALA A 157 14.20 9.51 -2.10
N ARG A 158 13.94 8.32 -1.56
CA ARG A 158 14.91 7.28 -1.25
C ARG A 158 14.46 6.02 -2.00
N PHE A 159 15.21 5.62 -3.02
CA PHE A 159 14.74 4.57 -3.91
C PHE A 159 15.01 3.19 -3.31
N PHE A 160 14.01 2.30 -3.35
CA PHE A 160 14.18 0.91 -2.92
C PHE A 160 15.32 0.24 -3.66
N GLU A 161 15.46 0.55 -4.95
CA GLU A 161 16.48 -0.01 -5.84
C GLU A 161 17.92 0.37 -5.42
N ASP A 162 18.10 1.47 -4.69
CA ASP A 162 19.42 1.94 -4.23
C ASP A 162 19.81 1.34 -2.87
N ALA A 163 18.85 0.73 -2.16
CA ALA A 163 19.10 0.14 -0.85
C ALA A 163 19.81 -1.23 -0.95
N PRO A 164 20.60 -1.61 0.06
CA PRO A 164 21.32 -2.89 0.07
C PRO A 164 20.38 -4.08 -0.14
N SER A 165 20.79 -5.03 -0.99
CA SER A 165 20.09 -6.31 -1.10
C SER A 165 20.26 -7.11 0.19
N MET A 166 19.19 -7.76 0.64
CA MET A 166 19.21 -8.64 1.80
C MET A 166 18.40 -9.90 1.50
N ALA A 167 18.91 -11.05 1.93
CA ALA A 167 18.14 -12.29 1.92
C ALA A 167 17.00 -12.20 2.94
N LEU A 168 15.78 -12.53 2.50
CA LEU A 168 14.63 -12.63 3.40
C LEU A 168 14.75 -13.92 4.24
N PRO A 169 14.37 -13.88 5.53
CA PRO A 169 14.28 -15.10 6.33
C PRO A 169 13.35 -16.14 5.71
N SER A 170 13.61 -17.42 5.97
CA SER A 170 12.87 -18.54 5.35
C SER A 170 11.35 -18.50 5.55
N GLY A 171 10.86 -17.87 6.62
CA GLY A 171 9.42 -17.73 6.86
C GLY A 171 8.69 -16.76 5.89
N PHE A 172 9.44 -16.05 5.05
CA PHE A 172 8.89 -15.27 3.92
C PHE A 172 8.94 -16.04 2.58
N ALA A 173 9.40 -17.29 2.56
CA ALA A 173 9.46 -18.08 1.31
C ALA A 173 8.08 -18.10 0.61
N PRO A 174 8.02 -18.06 -0.73
CA PRO A 174 9.13 -18.16 -1.68
C PRO A 174 9.86 -16.82 -1.94
N PHE A 175 9.50 -15.73 -1.25
CA PHE A 175 10.25 -14.47 -1.35
C PHE A 175 11.60 -14.63 -0.66
N SER A 176 12.68 -14.67 -1.45
CA SER A 176 14.03 -14.97 -0.97
C SER A 176 14.91 -13.75 -0.78
N GLU A 177 14.59 -12.63 -1.43
CA GLU A 177 15.39 -11.40 -1.38
C GLU A 177 14.51 -10.14 -1.36
N GLY A 178 15.08 -9.08 -0.81
CA GLY A 178 14.50 -7.74 -0.83
C GLY A 178 15.56 -6.67 -0.62
N ARG A 179 15.11 -5.44 -0.31
CA ARG A 179 15.96 -4.26 -0.13
C ARG A 179 15.81 -3.71 1.29
N ASP A 180 16.89 -3.64 2.05
CA ASP A 180 16.88 -3.12 3.42
C ASP A 180 16.90 -1.60 3.41
N ILE A 181 15.72 -0.98 3.50
CA ILE A 181 15.55 0.46 3.25
C ILE A 181 16.10 1.33 4.38
N LEU A 182 16.32 0.77 5.57
CA LEU A 182 16.90 1.47 6.72
C LEU A 182 18.35 1.07 7.00
N GLY A 183 18.82 -0.05 6.43
CA GLY A 183 20.18 -0.57 6.57
C GLY A 183 20.44 -1.31 7.89
N ASP A 184 19.39 -1.57 8.68
CA ASP A 184 19.46 -2.25 9.98
C ASP A 184 18.63 -3.56 10.01
N GLY A 185 18.12 -3.98 8.87
CA GLY A 185 17.36 -5.21 8.67
C GLY A 185 15.97 -5.20 9.31
N SER A 186 15.43 -4.05 9.70
CA SER A 186 14.07 -3.93 10.27
C SER A 186 12.98 -4.00 9.20
N LEU A 187 13.17 -3.28 8.09
CA LEU A 187 12.17 -3.02 7.05
C LEU A 187 12.75 -3.38 5.68
N ILE A 188 12.24 -4.46 5.10
CA ILE A 188 12.75 -5.01 3.84
C ILE A 188 11.70 -4.80 2.75
N ALA A 189 11.97 -3.91 1.79
CA ALA A 189 11.10 -3.72 0.64
C ALA A 189 11.20 -4.93 -0.30
N VAL A 190 10.05 -5.44 -0.74
CA VAL A 190 9.94 -6.65 -1.59
C VAL A 190 9.23 -6.26 -2.87
N GLU A 191 9.84 -6.51 -4.03
CA GLU A 191 9.19 -6.20 -5.31
C GLU A 191 8.00 -7.16 -5.52
N LEU A 192 6.81 -6.61 -5.80
CA LEU A 192 5.57 -7.38 -6.00
C LEU A 192 4.89 -6.96 -7.30
N PRO A 193 5.49 -7.25 -8.47
CA PRO A 193 5.12 -6.62 -9.71
C PRO A 193 3.75 -7.09 -10.22
N GLY A 194 3.09 -6.25 -11.02
CA GLY A 194 1.97 -6.64 -11.86
C GLY A 194 0.74 -5.75 -11.74
N HIS A 195 0.45 -5.22 -10.56
CA HIS A 195 -0.66 -4.28 -10.38
C HIS A 195 -0.43 -2.95 -11.12
N CYS A 196 0.75 -2.36 -10.93
CA CYS A 196 1.20 -1.18 -11.64
C CYS A 196 2.73 -1.21 -11.79
N VAL A 197 3.29 -0.22 -12.48
CA VAL A 197 4.75 -0.02 -12.57
C VAL A 197 5.28 0.40 -11.20
N GLY A 198 6.36 -0.24 -10.75
CA GLY A 198 7.02 0.10 -9.48
C GLY A 198 6.20 -0.24 -8.24
N HIS A 199 5.44 -1.34 -8.26
CA HIS A 199 4.72 -1.85 -7.09
C HIS A 199 5.63 -2.69 -6.18
N TRP A 200 5.68 -2.33 -4.91
CA TRP A 200 6.47 -3.00 -3.88
C TRP A 200 5.64 -3.21 -2.61
N GLY A 201 5.92 -4.30 -1.92
CA GLY A 201 5.47 -4.56 -0.56
C GLY A 201 6.58 -4.31 0.47
N LEU A 202 6.26 -4.58 1.74
CA LEU A 202 7.21 -4.45 2.84
C LEU A 202 7.15 -5.67 3.76
N ALA A 203 8.28 -6.33 3.95
CA ALA A 203 8.47 -7.38 4.94
C ALA A 203 9.04 -6.77 6.23
N LEU A 204 8.42 -7.09 7.37
CA LEU A 204 8.84 -6.65 8.69
C LEU A 204 8.58 -7.72 9.74
N ARG A 205 9.19 -7.56 10.92
CA ARG A 205 8.89 -8.35 12.10
C ARG A 205 8.38 -7.46 13.22
N THR A 206 7.25 -7.82 13.79
CA THR A 206 6.62 -7.05 14.86
C THR A 206 7.26 -7.34 16.22
N THR A 207 6.98 -6.51 17.22
CA THR A 207 7.46 -6.67 18.61
C THR A 207 6.97 -7.96 19.27
N ASP A 208 5.80 -8.45 18.89
CA ASP A 208 5.24 -9.76 19.28
C ASP A 208 5.73 -10.92 18.38
N ASP A 209 6.81 -10.70 17.65
CA ASP A 209 7.57 -11.69 16.87
C ASP A 209 6.91 -12.20 15.58
N ARG A 210 5.75 -11.66 15.18
CA ARG A 210 5.07 -12.03 13.93
C ARG A 210 5.84 -11.55 12.71
N GLN A 211 5.84 -12.38 11.67
CA GLN A 211 6.35 -12.02 10.36
C GLN A 211 5.20 -11.45 9.54
N VAL A 212 5.38 -10.23 9.02
CA VAL A 212 4.33 -9.52 8.30
C VAL A 212 4.85 -9.10 6.93
N LEU A 213 4.12 -9.46 5.89
CA LEU A 213 4.29 -8.95 4.53
C LEU A 213 3.12 -8.03 4.19
N LEU A 214 3.40 -6.73 4.11
CA LEU A 214 2.47 -5.73 3.59
C LEU A 214 2.44 -5.86 2.08
N ALA A 215 1.39 -6.47 1.55
CA ALA A 215 1.30 -6.79 0.12
C ALA A 215 0.70 -5.64 -0.71
N ALA A 216 0.05 -4.66 -0.06
CA ALA A 216 -0.68 -3.59 -0.72
C ALA A 216 -1.52 -4.15 -1.90
N ASP A 217 -1.55 -3.44 -3.04
CA ASP A 217 -2.33 -3.84 -4.21
C ASP A 217 -1.75 -5.01 -5.03
N ALA A 218 -0.66 -5.63 -4.61
CA ALA A 218 -0.28 -6.94 -5.16
C ALA A 218 -1.43 -7.95 -4.97
N VAL A 219 -2.27 -7.71 -3.95
CA VAL A 219 -3.56 -8.36 -3.76
C VAL A 219 -4.51 -7.45 -2.98
N TRP A 220 -5.68 -7.13 -3.53
CA TRP A 220 -6.65 -6.27 -2.84
C TRP A 220 -7.33 -6.94 -1.63
N LEU A 221 -7.64 -8.24 -1.73
CA LEU A 221 -8.42 -8.98 -0.74
C LEU A 221 -7.72 -10.25 -0.28
N GLY A 222 -7.71 -10.53 1.02
CA GLY A 222 -7.07 -11.74 1.57
C GLY A 222 -7.66 -13.04 1.01
N LYS A 223 -8.96 -13.04 0.68
CA LYS A 223 -9.61 -14.18 0.02
C LYS A 223 -9.08 -14.48 -1.38
N SER A 224 -8.48 -13.51 -2.08
CA SER A 224 -7.86 -13.73 -3.38
C SER A 224 -6.64 -14.65 -3.25
N ILE A 225 -5.93 -14.57 -2.12
CA ILE A 225 -4.82 -15.46 -1.76
C ILE A 225 -5.38 -16.85 -1.42
N THR A 226 -6.28 -16.94 -0.45
CA THR A 226 -6.74 -18.23 0.08
C THR A 226 -7.56 -19.04 -0.93
N GLN A 227 -8.30 -18.37 -1.82
CA GLN A 227 -9.12 -19.01 -2.86
C GLN A 227 -8.42 -19.05 -4.23
N ARG A 228 -7.21 -18.46 -4.35
CA ARG A 228 -6.50 -18.28 -5.63
C ARG A 228 -7.38 -17.64 -6.71
N ARG A 229 -8.18 -16.65 -6.31
CA ARG A 229 -9.13 -15.94 -7.18
C ARG A 229 -8.57 -14.56 -7.50
N PRO A 230 -7.96 -14.37 -8.68
CA PRO A 230 -7.51 -13.05 -9.08
C PRO A 230 -8.71 -12.15 -9.41
N PRO A 231 -8.49 -10.84 -9.53
CA PRO A 231 -9.40 -9.94 -10.19
C PRO A 231 -9.61 -10.31 -11.67
N PRO A 232 -10.65 -9.78 -12.34
CA PRO A 232 -10.82 -9.92 -13.78
C PRO A 232 -9.58 -9.47 -14.55
N ARG A 233 -9.27 -10.17 -15.66
CA ARG A 233 -8.12 -9.84 -16.53
C ARG A 233 -8.17 -8.41 -17.05
N LEU A 234 -9.39 -7.91 -17.31
CA LEU A 234 -9.58 -6.54 -17.80
C LEU A 234 -9.10 -5.52 -16.77
N THR A 235 -9.42 -5.71 -15.49
CA THR A 235 -8.96 -4.85 -14.39
C THR A 235 -7.43 -4.83 -14.32
N THR A 236 -6.80 -6.02 -14.26
CA THR A 236 -5.33 -6.12 -14.15
C THR A 236 -4.59 -5.63 -15.39
N ALA A 237 -5.18 -5.75 -16.58
CA ALA A 237 -4.61 -5.22 -17.83
C ALA A 237 -4.78 -3.71 -17.99
N LEU A 238 -5.79 -3.12 -17.35
CA LEU A 238 -6.02 -1.68 -17.37
C LEU A 238 -4.96 -0.94 -16.53
N LEU A 239 -4.64 -1.49 -15.36
CA LEU A 239 -3.74 -0.89 -14.38
C LEU A 239 -2.27 -1.29 -14.58
N GLY A 240 -2.02 -2.54 -14.97
CA GLY A 240 -0.66 -3.07 -15.09
C GLY A 240 -0.54 -4.27 -16.03
N ASP A 241 0.10 -5.33 -15.56
CA ASP A 241 0.40 -6.54 -16.32
C ASP A 241 -0.29 -7.76 -15.69
N THR A 242 -1.27 -8.30 -16.40
CA THR A 242 -2.06 -9.46 -15.95
C THR A 242 -1.22 -10.71 -15.70
N ARG A 243 -0.18 -10.95 -16.50
CA ARG A 243 0.66 -12.16 -16.35
C ARG A 243 1.52 -12.02 -15.11
N ARG A 244 2.16 -10.87 -14.92
CA ARG A 244 2.97 -10.59 -13.73
C ARG A 244 2.12 -10.59 -12.46
N TYR A 245 0.95 -9.95 -12.49
CA TYR A 245 0.02 -9.93 -11.35
C TYR A 245 -0.34 -11.35 -10.90
N ARG A 246 -0.70 -12.23 -11.84
CA ARG A 246 -1.04 -13.63 -11.53
C ARG A 246 0.15 -14.41 -10.98
N ALA A 247 1.35 -14.16 -11.48
CA ALA A 247 2.57 -14.78 -10.94
C ALA A 247 2.79 -14.34 -9.48
N THR A 248 2.68 -13.04 -9.20
CA THR A 248 2.79 -12.49 -7.84
C THR A 248 1.71 -13.04 -6.91
N LEU A 249 0.45 -13.12 -7.35
CA LEU A 249 -0.63 -13.73 -6.56
C LEU A 249 -0.35 -15.22 -6.25
N ASN A 250 0.23 -15.97 -7.18
CA ASN A 250 0.62 -17.36 -6.94
C ASN A 250 1.71 -17.45 -5.87
N LEU A 251 2.74 -16.59 -5.93
CA LEU A 251 3.79 -16.54 -4.90
C LEU A 251 3.22 -16.17 -3.53
N LEU A 252 2.32 -15.19 -3.46
CA LEU A 252 1.62 -14.84 -2.21
C LEU A 252 0.78 -16.02 -1.67
N SER A 253 0.12 -16.76 -2.57
CA SER A 253 -0.68 -17.94 -2.20
C SER A 253 0.18 -19.11 -1.73
N GLU A 254 1.36 -19.28 -2.32
CA GLU A 254 2.36 -20.25 -1.87
C GLU A 254 2.92 -19.85 -0.51
N ALA A 255 3.30 -18.57 -0.33
CA ALA A 255 3.80 -18.06 0.94
C ALA A 255 2.81 -18.28 2.08
N ALA A 256 1.53 -17.95 1.87
CA ALA A 256 0.47 -18.16 2.86
C ALA A 256 0.19 -19.66 3.14
N CYS A 257 0.44 -20.54 2.17
CA CYS A 257 0.22 -21.98 2.33
C CYS A 257 1.38 -22.68 3.03
N CYS A 258 2.61 -22.26 2.75
CA CYS A 258 3.84 -22.90 3.20
C CYS A 258 4.38 -22.32 4.52
N ASN A 259 3.94 -21.12 4.92
CA ASN A 259 4.39 -20.46 6.14
C ASN A 259 3.18 -20.07 6.99
N GLY A 260 2.82 -20.94 7.94
CA GLY A 260 1.63 -20.74 8.79
C GLY A 260 1.68 -19.48 9.67
N ASP A 261 2.88 -19.01 9.99
CA ASP A 261 3.12 -17.85 10.86
C ASP A 261 3.27 -16.53 10.08
N LEU A 262 3.30 -16.59 8.73
CA LEU A 262 3.41 -15.39 7.89
C LEU A 262 2.04 -14.72 7.76
N VAL A 263 1.96 -13.48 8.20
CA VAL A 263 0.78 -12.64 7.99
C VAL A 263 0.96 -11.80 6.74
N ILE A 264 0.12 -12.04 5.73
CA ILE A 264 0.08 -11.22 4.51
C ILE A 264 -1.08 -10.23 4.63
N LEU A 265 -0.79 -8.93 4.54
CA LEU A 265 -1.75 -7.84 4.69
C LEU A 265 -2.02 -7.13 3.34
N PRO A 266 -3.21 -7.35 2.75
CA PRO A 266 -3.76 -6.56 1.65
C PRO A 266 -4.07 -5.11 2.06
N SER A 267 -4.05 -4.20 1.09
CA SER A 267 -4.44 -2.79 1.23
C SER A 267 -5.94 -2.53 1.36
N HIS A 268 -6.82 -3.45 0.92
CA HIS A 268 -8.28 -3.21 0.90
C HIS A 268 -9.10 -4.33 1.56
N CYS A 269 -8.56 -4.96 2.60
CA CYS A 269 -9.23 -6.08 3.26
C CYS A 269 -9.46 -5.82 4.76
N ALA A 270 -10.64 -5.25 5.08
CA ALA A 270 -11.08 -5.06 6.46
C ALA A 270 -11.05 -6.36 7.29
N ALA A 271 -11.37 -7.50 6.66
CA ALA A 271 -11.30 -8.80 7.32
C ALA A 271 -9.87 -9.21 7.71
N SER A 272 -8.88 -8.98 6.84
CA SER A 272 -7.47 -9.21 7.17
C SER A 272 -6.98 -8.27 8.26
N ALA A 273 -7.36 -6.98 8.18
CA ALA A 273 -7.01 -5.99 9.21
C ALA A 273 -7.59 -6.39 10.58
N LYS A 274 -8.88 -6.72 10.65
CA LYS A 274 -9.54 -7.15 11.89
C LYS A 274 -8.90 -8.43 12.47
N ARG A 275 -8.56 -9.40 11.62
CA ARG A 275 -7.89 -10.65 12.06
C ARG A 275 -6.52 -10.35 12.66
N PHE A 276 -5.77 -9.41 12.07
CA PHE A 276 -4.46 -9.01 12.54
C PHE A 276 -4.56 -8.31 13.91
N SER A 277 -5.40 -7.28 14.04
CA SER A 277 -5.58 -6.54 15.30
C SER A 277 -6.22 -7.38 16.41
N GLY A 278 -7.08 -8.33 16.06
CA GLY A 278 -7.72 -9.23 17.03
C GLY A 278 -6.77 -10.23 17.71
N HIS A 279 -5.56 -10.44 17.16
CA HIS A 279 -4.51 -11.22 17.83
C HIS A 279 -3.76 -10.40 18.89
N ASP A 280 -3.88 -9.07 18.90
CA ASP A 280 -3.19 -8.18 19.85
C ASP A 280 -3.98 -8.05 21.18
N ALA A 281 -5.18 -8.63 21.24
CA ALA A 281 -6.12 -8.51 22.36
C ALA A 281 -6.27 -9.79 23.21
N ASN A 282 -5.43 -10.81 22.99
CA ASN A 282 -5.40 -12.05 23.76
C ASN A 282 -4.05 -12.25 24.47
#